data_AF-A0A257KZ13-F1
#
_entry.id   AF-A0A257KZ13-F1
#
_cell.length_a   1.000
_cell.length_b   1.000
_cell.length_c   1.000
_cell.angle_alpha   90.00
_cell.angle_beta   90.00
_cell.angle_gamma   90.00
#
_symmetry.space_group_name_H-M   'P 1'
#
loop_
_entity.id
_entity.type
_entity.pdbx_description
1 polymer ?
#
loop_
_entity_poly.entity_id
_entity_poly.type
_entity_poly.pdbx_seq_one_letter_code
_entity_poly.pdbx_strand_id
1 'polypeptide(L)'
;FHSGFLWWGDVFKNYGAKLTAIKDKPTAINLKGQNVYIIVDPDTKKETTAPNFMDKTSIENIKNWVNAGGTLVLMANDTANCEIPKFNELSKSFGIAFTGKSRNMVQGTQWHQGLVDIKAGNQIFKNTQKVYVKELVTLQLSGKAYPIIEEGGDVIMAATIFGKGRVFVIGDPWLYNEYVDGRRIPKEYQNYQAAKDLAKWVLSK
;
A
#
# COMPACT_ATOMS: atom_id res chain seq x y z
N PHE A 1 15.68 14.74 -10.74
CA PHE A 1 14.64 14.36 -9.76
C PHE A 1 13.95 13.12 -10.28
N HIS A 2 13.77 12.08 -9.46
CA HIS A 2 12.91 10.94 -9.79
C HIS A 2 11.68 11.08 -8.90
N SER A 3 10.50 11.33 -9.48
CA SER A 3 9.23 11.38 -8.74
C SER A 3 8.58 9.99 -8.68
N GLY A 4 7.64 9.82 -7.75
CA GLY A 4 6.86 8.57 -7.63
C GLY A 4 7.69 7.40 -7.09
N PHE A 5 7.57 6.24 -7.75
CA PHE A 5 8.00 4.93 -7.25
C PHE A 5 9.11 4.28 -8.08
N LEU A 6 10.00 5.08 -8.68
CA LEU A 6 11.08 4.57 -9.53
C LEU A 6 11.91 3.49 -8.82
N TRP A 7 12.36 3.75 -7.59
CA TRP A 7 13.19 2.80 -6.83
C TRP A 7 12.44 1.52 -6.46
N TRP A 8 11.16 1.61 -6.10
CA TRP A 8 10.37 0.42 -5.80
C TRP A 8 10.08 -0.38 -7.07
N GLY A 9 9.79 0.29 -8.18
CA GLY A 9 9.70 -0.33 -9.50
C GLY A 9 11.00 -1.05 -9.91
N ASP A 10 12.16 -0.46 -9.63
CA ASP A 10 13.47 -1.10 -9.85
C ASP A 10 13.65 -2.35 -8.99
N VAL A 11 13.20 -2.34 -7.73
CA VAL A 11 13.17 -3.53 -6.89
C VAL A 11 12.34 -4.66 -7.53
N PHE A 12 11.14 -4.35 -8.04
CA PHE A 12 10.32 -5.34 -8.76
C PHE A 12 11.03 -5.90 -10.00
N LYS A 13 11.64 -5.05 -10.82
CA LYS A 13 12.40 -5.47 -12.00
C LYS A 13 13.61 -6.34 -11.64
N ASN A 14 14.31 -6.00 -10.56
CA ASN A 14 15.43 -6.80 -10.05
C ASN A 14 15.00 -8.18 -9.55
N TYR A 15 13.74 -8.34 -9.15
CA TYR A 15 13.12 -9.63 -8.87
C TYR A 15 12.48 -10.30 -10.08
N GLY A 16 12.74 -9.80 -11.29
CA GLY A 16 12.31 -10.40 -12.56
C GLY A 16 10.90 -10.01 -13.00
N ALA A 17 10.23 -9.07 -12.31
CA ALA A 17 8.92 -8.61 -12.72
C ALA A 17 9.00 -7.66 -13.92
N LYS A 18 7.93 -7.65 -14.72
CA LYS A 18 7.67 -6.61 -15.73
C LYS A 18 6.65 -5.64 -15.17
N LEU A 19 6.85 -4.35 -15.44
CA LEU A 19 5.95 -3.29 -14.99
C LEU A 19 5.06 -2.84 -16.14
N THR A 20 3.78 -2.64 -15.86
CA THR A 20 2.83 -2.04 -16.78
C THR A 20 1.87 -1.14 -16.00
N ALA A 21 1.45 -0.04 -16.62
CA ALA A 21 0.42 0.83 -16.06
C ALA A 21 -0.95 0.44 -16.61
N ILE A 22 -1.94 0.29 -15.74
CA ILE A 22 -3.36 0.19 -16.11
C ILE A 22 -3.96 1.57 -15.87
N LYS A 23 -4.19 2.32 -16.95
CA LYS A 23 -4.72 3.70 -16.89
C LYS A 23 -6.24 3.75 -16.82
N ASP A 24 -6.89 2.75 -17.41
CA ASP A 24 -8.34 2.61 -17.40
C ASP A 24 -8.83 1.97 -16.10
N LYS A 25 -10.14 1.99 -15.89
CA LYS A 25 -10.75 1.25 -14.78
C LYS A 25 -10.38 -0.25 -14.83
N PRO A 26 -10.25 -0.93 -13.69
CA PRO A 26 -9.96 -2.36 -13.64
C PRO A 26 -11.05 -3.20 -14.32
N THR A 27 -10.64 -4.01 -15.29
CA THR A 27 -11.50 -4.96 -16.00
C THR A 27 -10.89 -6.35 -15.94
N ALA A 28 -11.72 -7.38 -16.15
CA ALA A 28 -11.19 -8.74 -16.27
C ALA A 28 -10.13 -8.87 -17.39
N ILE A 29 -10.24 -8.07 -18.45
CA ILE A 29 -9.30 -8.09 -19.59
C ILE A 29 -7.95 -7.48 -19.19
N ASN A 30 -7.93 -6.28 -18.62
CA ASN A 30 -6.66 -5.60 -18.29
C ASN A 30 -5.96 -6.18 -17.04
N LEU A 31 -6.70 -6.85 -16.16
CA LEU A 31 -6.14 -7.61 -15.03
C LEU A 31 -5.62 -9.01 -15.44
N LYS A 32 -6.08 -9.56 -16.57
CA LYS A 32 -5.64 -10.88 -17.03
C LYS A 32 -4.13 -10.87 -17.30
N GLY A 33 -3.44 -11.87 -16.75
CA GLY A 33 -1.99 -12.01 -16.88
C GLY A 33 -1.18 -11.15 -15.90
N GLN A 34 -1.82 -10.26 -15.13
CA GLN A 34 -1.15 -9.55 -14.04
C GLN A 34 -1.10 -10.43 -12.80
N ASN A 35 0.07 -10.54 -12.17
CA ASN A 35 0.24 -11.27 -10.90
C ASN A 35 -0.01 -10.37 -9.68
N VAL A 36 0.28 -9.08 -9.84
CA VAL A 36 0.24 -8.07 -8.79
C VAL A 36 -0.45 -6.83 -9.35
N TYR A 37 -1.32 -6.22 -8.54
CA TYR A 37 -1.94 -4.95 -8.86
C TYR A 37 -1.79 -4.00 -7.68
N ILE A 38 -1.27 -2.80 -7.93
CA ILE A 38 -0.92 -1.81 -6.90
C ILE A 38 -1.73 -0.55 -7.21
N ILE A 39 -2.53 -0.10 -6.26
CA ILE A 39 -3.26 1.16 -6.34
C ILE A 39 -2.73 2.06 -5.24
N VAL A 40 -2.27 3.25 -5.61
CA VAL A 40 -1.65 4.21 -4.70
C VAL A 40 -2.32 5.55 -4.86
N ASP A 41 -2.56 6.21 -3.72
CA ASP A 41 -3.05 7.59 -3.63
C ASP A 41 -4.21 7.91 -4.59
N PRO A 42 -5.37 7.21 -4.48
CA PRO A 42 -6.51 7.48 -5.35
C PRO A 42 -6.87 8.97 -5.42
N ASP A 43 -6.75 9.52 -6.62
CA ASP A 43 -6.98 10.94 -6.90
C ASP A 43 -8.33 11.46 -6.43
N THR A 44 -8.33 12.68 -5.92
CA THR A 44 -9.53 13.47 -5.72
C THR A 44 -9.84 14.34 -6.94
N LYS A 45 -11.02 14.98 -6.96
CA LYS A 45 -11.32 16.03 -7.96
C LYS A 45 -10.45 17.29 -7.81
N LYS A 46 -9.69 17.43 -6.73
CA LYS A 46 -8.76 18.56 -6.54
C LYS A 46 -7.53 18.41 -7.44
N GLU A 47 -7.12 17.17 -7.70
CA GLU A 47 -5.89 16.84 -8.42
C GLU A 47 -6.16 16.48 -9.88
N THR A 48 -7.27 15.76 -10.13
CA THR A 48 -7.62 15.26 -11.46
C THR A 48 -9.04 15.65 -11.83
N THR A 49 -9.24 16.23 -13.02
CA THR A 49 -10.56 16.72 -13.48
C THR A 49 -11.60 15.62 -13.59
N ALA A 50 -11.19 14.41 -14.00
CA ALA A 50 -12.05 13.25 -14.21
C ALA A 50 -11.43 11.98 -13.59
N PRO A 51 -11.41 11.87 -12.25
CA PRO A 51 -10.80 10.74 -11.58
C PRO A 51 -11.61 9.47 -11.81
N ASN A 52 -10.92 8.35 -11.99
CA ASN A 52 -11.53 7.03 -12.10
C ASN A 52 -11.91 6.49 -10.70
N PHE A 53 -12.95 7.08 -10.10
CA PHE A 53 -13.43 6.62 -8.80
C PHE A 53 -13.83 5.14 -8.82
N MET A 54 -13.55 4.48 -7.70
CA MET A 54 -13.89 3.08 -7.51
C MET A 54 -15.40 2.88 -7.63
N ASP A 55 -15.80 1.90 -8.44
CA ASP A 55 -17.18 1.53 -8.65
C ASP A 55 -17.39 0.03 -8.45
N LYS A 56 -18.67 -0.39 -8.33
CA LYS A 56 -19.04 -1.78 -8.07
C LYS A 56 -18.46 -2.76 -9.09
N THR A 57 -18.45 -2.39 -10.37
CA THR A 57 -17.94 -3.24 -11.45
C THR A 57 -16.43 -3.46 -11.30
N SER A 58 -15.68 -2.39 -11.03
CA SER A 58 -14.24 -2.45 -10.80
C SER A 58 -13.91 -3.28 -9.56
N ILE A 59 -14.69 -3.12 -8.48
CA ILE A 59 -14.54 -3.90 -7.24
C ILE A 59 -14.73 -5.39 -7.51
N GLU A 60 -15.81 -5.79 -8.20
CA GLU A 60 -16.07 -7.20 -8.51
C GLU A 60 -14.98 -7.80 -9.42
N ASN A 61 -14.50 -7.04 -10.41
CA ASN A 61 -13.38 -7.47 -11.25
C ASN A 61 -12.11 -7.75 -10.43
N ILE A 62 -11.76 -6.83 -9.52
CA ILE A 62 -10.58 -6.98 -8.65
C ILE A 62 -10.78 -8.15 -7.69
N LYS A 63 -11.94 -8.28 -7.04
CA LYS A 63 -12.25 -9.39 -6.12
C LYS A 63 -12.11 -10.74 -6.82
N ASN A 64 -12.68 -10.89 -8.02
CA ASN A 64 -12.58 -12.11 -8.80
C ASN A 64 -11.13 -12.44 -9.17
N TRP A 65 -10.36 -11.43 -9.57
CA TRP A 65 -8.94 -11.58 -9.87
C TRP A 65 -8.10 -11.97 -8.65
N VAL A 66 -8.31 -11.33 -7.49
CA VAL A 66 -7.64 -11.72 -6.23
C VAL A 66 -8.04 -13.14 -5.84
N ASN A 67 -9.34 -13.47 -5.90
CA ASN A 67 -9.82 -14.83 -5.60
C ASN A 67 -9.15 -15.90 -6.47
N ALA A 68 -8.81 -15.56 -7.72
CA ALA A 68 -8.12 -16.43 -8.66
C ALA A 68 -6.59 -16.53 -8.44
N GLY A 69 -6.01 -15.76 -7.53
CA GLY A 69 -4.58 -15.80 -7.18
C GLY A 69 -3.81 -14.49 -7.35
N GLY A 70 -4.49 -13.39 -7.69
CA GLY A 70 -3.87 -12.06 -7.75
C GLY A 70 -3.44 -11.55 -6.38
N THR A 71 -2.32 -10.82 -6.31
CA THR A 71 -1.91 -10.07 -5.10
C THR A 71 -2.23 -8.58 -5.25
N LEU A 72 -3.10 -8.05 -4.41
CA LEU A 72 -3.50 -6.64 -4.41
C LEU A 72 -2.73 -5.85 -3.34
N VAL A 73 -2.22 -4.68 -3.70
CA VAL A 73 -1.62 -3.71 -2.77
C VAL A 73 -2.41 -2.41 -2.84
N LEU A 74 -2.90 -1.95 -1.69
CA LEU A 74 -3.65 -0.70 -1.57
C LEU A 74 -2.88 0.26 -0.66
N MET A 75 -2.57 1.44 -1.20
CA MET A 75 -1.94 2.52 -0.47
C MET A 75 -2.85 3.75 -0.57
N ALA A 76 -3.39 4.20 0.56
CA ALA A 76 -4.15 5.45 0.61
C ALA A 76 -3.20 6.62 0.94
N ASN A 77 -3.72 7.68 1.52
CA ASN A 77 -3.01 8.83 2.06
C ASN A 77 -3.85 9.42 3.21
N ASP A 78 -3.45 10.54 3.78
CA ASP A 78 -4.33 11.26 4.70
C ASP A 78 -5.65 11.72 4.03
N THR A 79 -6.69 11.93 4.85
CA THR A 79 -8.05 12.24 4.36
C THR A 79 -8.16 13.53 3.55
N ALA A 80 -7.17 14.43 3.59
CA ALA A 80 -7.20 15.68 2.83
C ALA A 80 -6.76 15.50 1.38
N ASN A 81 -5.94 14.46 1.12
CA ASN A 81 -5.19 14.27 -0.13
C ASN A 81 -5.58 13.00 -0.91
N CYS A 82 -6.32 12.06 -0.30
CA CYS A 82 -6.77 10.86 -1.01
C CYS A 82 -8.29 10.72 -1.01
N GLU A 83 -8.86 10.24 -2.12
CA GLU A 83 -10.25 9.81 -2.19
C GLU A 83 -10.43 8.49 -1.43
N ILE A 84 -10.63 8.61 -0.12
CA ILE A 84 -10.89 7.46 0.73
C ILE A 84 -12.32 6.92 0.58
N PRO A 85 -13.41 7.73 0.51
CA PRO A 85 -14.77 7.18 0.58
C PRO A 85 -15.10 6.07 -0.43
N LYS A 86 -14.85 6.26 -1.73
CA LYS A 86 -15.07 5.21 -2.75
C LYS A 86 -13.97 4.16 -2.73
N PHE A 87 -12.71 4.54 -2.52
CA PHE A 87 -11.63 3.56 -2.37
C PHE A 87 -11.86 2.58 -1.23
N ASN A 88 -12.49 3.04 -0.14
CA ASN A 88 -12.83 2.21 1.01
C ASN A 88 -13.87 1.12 0.65
N GLU A 89 -14.72 1.33 -0.36
CA GLU A 89 -15.65 0.30 -0.87
C GLU A 89 -14.87 -0.94 -1.38
N LEU A 90 -13.71 -0.74 -2.03
CA LEU A 90 -12.83 -1.84 -2.44
C LEU A 90 -12.20 -2.53 -1.24
N SER A 91 -11.49 -1.79 -0.38
CA SER A 91 -10.77 -2.39 0.75
C SER A 91 -11.71 -3.14 1.72
N LYS A 92 -12.91 -2.60 1.98
CA LYS A 92 -13.93 -3.24 2.83
C LYS A 92 -14.39 -4.59 2.29
N SER A 93 -14.35 -4.79 0.97
CA SER A 93 -14.65 -6.09 0.36
C SER A 93 -13.66 -7.20 0.78
N PHE A 94 -12.53 -6.81 1.35
CA PHE A 94 -11.49 -7.69 1.89
C PHE A 94 -11.39 -7.64 3.43
N GLY A 95 -12.35 -6.98 4.09
CA GLY A 95 -12.40 -6.87 5.54
C GLY A 95 -11.46 -5.83 6.15
N ILE A 96 -10.90 -4.92 5.34
CA ILE A 96 -10.00 -3.84 5.80
C ILE A 96 -10.66 -2.51 5.46
N ALA A 97 -10.69 -1.56 6.39
CA ALA A 97 -11.20 -0.22 6.12
C ALA A 97 -10.16 0.82 6.51
N PHE A 98 -9.91 1.78 5.61
CA PHE A 98 -9.26 3.03 5.98
C PHE A 98 -10.20 3.82 6.90
N THR A 99 -9.68 4.26 8.04
CA THR A 99 -10.42 5.11 8.98
C THR A 99 -10.21 6.59 8.64
N GLY A 100 -10.85 7.48 9.40
CA GLY A 100 -10.56 8.93 9.36
C GLY A 100 -9.50 9.37 10.37
N LYS A 101 -8.87 8.45 11.10
CA LYS A 101 -7.90 8.77 12.14
C LYS A 101 -6.50 8.85 11.55
N SER A 102 -5.95 10.07 11.51
CA SER A 102 -4.56 10.31 11.09
C SER A 102 -3.56 9.95 12.18
N ARG A 103 -2.37 9.52 11.76
CA ARG A 103 -1.18 9.29 12.60
C ARG A 103 0.07 9.85 11.94
N ASN A 104 1.12 9.99 12.73
CA ASN A 104 2.46 10.37 12.30
C ASN A 104 2.46 11.72 11.55
N MET A 105 1.78 12.73 12.09
CA MET A 105 1.75 14.09 11.54
C MET A 105 3.09 14.80 11.80
N VAL A 106 4.13 14.42 11.06
CA VAL A 106 5.52 14.82 11.28
C VAL A 106 5.71 16.32 11.09
N GLN A 107 6.28 17.01 12.08
CA GLN A 107 6.63 18.42 11.95
C GLN A 107 8.06 18.59 11.44
N GLY A 108 8.23 19.23 10.28
CA GLY A 108 9.55 19.52 9.72
C GLY A 108 10.42 18.27 9.58
N THR A 109 11.55 18.25 10.27
CA THR A 109 12.53 17.13 10.30
C THR A 109 12.47 16.34 11.61
N GLN A 110 11.36 16.39 12.34
CA GLN A 110 11.14 15.56 13.54
C GLN A 110 10.84 14.10 13.15
N TRP A 111 11.81 13.46 12.48
CA TRP A 111 11.66 12.16 11.82
C TRP A 111 11.14 11.06 12.74
N HIS A 112 11.50 11.11 14.03
CA HIS A 112 11.05 10.16 15.04
C HIS A 112 9.51 10.07 15.15
N GLN A 113 8.78 11.12 14.78
CA GLN A 113 7.30 11.13 14.77
C GLN A 113 6.70 10.25 13.65
N GLY A 114 7.50 9.91 12.64
CA GLY A 114 7.13 8.98 11.57
C GLY A 114 7.72 7.59 11.76
N LEU A 115 8.37 7.32 12.89
CA LEU A 115 8.86 5.99 13.19
C LEU A 115 7.71 5.00 13.25
N VAL A 116 7.90 3.86 12.60
CA VAL A 116 7.09 2.67 12.77
C VAL A 116 8.05 1.50 13.01
N ASP A 117 7.96 0.90 14.19
CA ASP A 117 8.79 -0.23 14.59
C ASP A 117 8.20 -1.55 14.07
N ILE A 118 9.06 -2.38 13.49
CA ILE A 118 8.74 -3.71 12.98
C ILE A 118 9.35 -4.73 13.93
N LYS A 119 8.48 -5.48 14.62
CA LYS A 119 8.91 -6.54 15.53
C LYS A 119 9.55 -7.70 14.78
N ALA A 120 10.53 -8.34 15.40
CA ALA A 120 11.12 -9.58 14.90
C ALA A 120 10.05 -10.65 14.67
N GLY A 121 10.24 -11.47 13.64
CA GLY A 121 9.25 -12.49 13.25
C GLY A 121 8.11 -11.98 12.37
N ASN A 122 8.14 -10.71 11.93
CA ASN A 122 7.17 -10.20 10.96
C ASN A 122 7.19 -11.05 9.68
N GLN A 123 6.01 -11.48 9.23
CA GLN A 123 5.88 -12.40 8.10
C GLN A 123 6.23 -11.79 6.74
N ILE A 124 6.11 -10.46 6.60
CA ILE A 124 6.44 -9.70 5.39
C ILE A 124 7.85 -9.13 5.52
N PHE A 125 8.09 -8.37 6.59
CA PHE A 125 9.28 -7.56 6.79
C PHE A 125 10.36 -8.29 7.59
N LYS A 126 10.88 -9.38 7.01
CA LYS A 126 11.82 -10.27 7.71
C LYS A 126 13.19 -9.65 7.96
N ASN A 127 13.58 -8.65 7.17
CA ASN A 127 14.90 -8.03 7.22
C ASN A 127 14.84 -6.54 7.60
N THR A 128 13.69 -6.09 8.11
CA THR A 128 13.42 -4.67 8.39
C THR A 128 12.90 -4.55 9.82
N GLN A 129 13.42 -3.57 10.56
CA GLN A 129 13.12 -3.32 11.97
C GLN A 129 12.56 -1.92 12.20
N LYS A 130 12.99 -0.93 11.41
CA LYS A 130 12.54 0.46 11.56
C LYS A 130 12.20 1.04 10.21
N VAL A 131 10.99 1.56 10.07
CA VAL A 131 10.57 2.28 8.86
C VAL A 131 10.02 3.65 9.21
N TYR A 132 10.05 4.52 8.23
CA TYR A 132 9.47 5.84 8.28
C TYR A 132 8.19 5.85 7.46
N VAL A 133 7.07 6.18 8.10
CA VAL A 133 5.75 6.37 7.51
C VAL A 133 5.19 7.65 8.12
N LYS A 134 4.84 8.63 7.29
CA LYS A 134 4.29 9.91 7.76
C LYS A 134 2.86 10.09 7.30
N GLU A 135 2.09 10.88 8.04
CA GLU A 135 0.78 11.40 7.64
C GLU A 135 -0.15 10.31 7.07
N LEU A 136 -0.31 9.23 7.85
CA LEU A 136 -1.06 8.05 7.42
C LEU A 136 -2.45 8.00 8.05
N VAL A 137 -3.40 7.34 7.41
CA VAL A 137 -4.67 6.92 8.04
C VAL A 137 -4.58 5.51 8.62
N THR A 138 -5.11 5.34 9.83
CA THR A 138 -5.13 4.01 10.48
C THR A 138 -6.19 3.10 9.85
N LEU A 139 -6.05 1.79 10.09
CA LEU A 139 -6.93 0.77 9.53
C LEU A 139 -7.84 0.17 10.61
N GLN A 140 -9.06 -0.20 10.20
CA GLN A 140 -9.95 -1.04 10.98
C GLN A 140 -10.10 -2.39 10.27
N LEU A 141 -10.06 -3.47 11.04
CA LEU A 141 -10.09 -4.84 10.53
C LEU A 141 -11.39 -5.55 10.90
N SER A 142 -11.80 -6.48 10.03
CA SER A 142 -12.95 -7.35 10.21
C SER A 142 -12.74 -8.68 9.46
N GLY A 143 -13.52 -9.70 9.83
CA GLY A 143 -13.47 -11.00 9.15
C GLY A 143 -12.11 -11.68 9.29
N LYS A 144 -11.47 -12.00 8.16
CA LYS A 144 -10.18 -12.71 8.10
C LYS A 144 -8.96 -11.79 7.97
N ALA A 145 -9.17 -10.47 7.89
CA ALA A 145 -8.07 -9.54 7.84
C ALA A 145 -7.31 -9.52 9.16
N TYR A 146 -6.00 -9.41 9.10
CA TYR A 146 -5.12 -9.42 10.27
C TYR A 146 -4.08 -8.29 10.17
N PRO A 147 -3.62 -7.78 11.32
CA PRO A 147 -2.60 -6.74 11.33
C PRO A 147 -1.23 -7.30 10.91
N ILE A 148 -0.48 -6.52 10.13
CA ILE A 148 0.95 -6.73 9.86
C ILE A 148 1.79 -5.88 10.81
N ILE A 149 1.36 -4.65 11.09
CA ILE A 149 1.97 -3.75 12.06
C ILE A 149 0.87 -3.06 12.85
N GLU A 150 1.04 -3.03 14.17
CA GLU A 150 0.21 -2.27 15.10
C GLU A 150 1.09 -1.41 15.98
N GLU A 151 0.62 -0.20 16.26
CA GLU A 151 1.33 0.74 17.11
C GLU A 151 0.35 1.58 17.92
N GLY A 152 0.53 1.60 19.24
CA GLY A 152 -0.33 2.37 20.15
C GLY A 152 -1.82 1.98 20.07
N GLY A 153 -2.13 0.72 19.75
CA GLY A 153 -3.50 0.22 19.59
C GLY A 153 -4.14 0.47 18.22
N ASP A 154 -3.42 1.10 17.29
CA ASP A 154 -3.89 1.32 15.92
C ASP A 154 -3.22 0.35 14.94
N VAL A 155 -3.97 -0.10 13.93
CA VAL A 155 -3.42 -0.91 12.84
C VAL A 155 -2.84 0.02 11.78
N ILE A 156 -1.53 -0.12 11.51
CA ILE A 156 -0.79 0.71 10.54
C ILE A 156 -0.74 0.03 9.17
N MET A 157 -0.48 -1.27 9.17
CA MET A 157 -0.46 -2.10 7.97
C MET A 157 -1.26 -3.37 8.23
N ALA A 158 -2.00 -3.84 7.23
CA ALA A 158 -2.83 -5.03 7.34
C ALA A 158 -2.73 -5.90 6.09
N ALA A 159 -3.08 -7.18 6.26
CA ALA A 159 -3.22 -8.10 5.15
C ALA A 159 -4.43 -9.02 5.33
N THR A 160 -4.84 -9.65 4.23
CA THR A 160 -5.82 -10.73 4.25
C THR A 160 -5.55 -11.72 3.14
N ILE A 161 -5.98 -12.96 3.32
CA ILE A 161 -6.03 -13.98 2.26
C ILE A 161 -7.46 -14.01 1.72
N PHE A 162 -7.62 -13.95 0.40
CA PHE A 162 -8.92 -13.98 -0.26
C PHE A 162 -8.89 -14.94 -1.45
N GLY A 163 -9.60 -16.06 -1.31
CA GLY A 163 -9.50 -17.17 -2.26
C GLY A 163 -8.08 -17.71 -2.32
N LYS A 164 -7.50 -17.70 -3.53
CA LYS A 164 -6.11 -18.11 -3.79
C LYS A 164 -5.12 -16.95 -3.74
N GLY A 165 -5.60 -15.72 -3.63
CA GLY A 165 -4.77 -14.52 -3.59
C GLY A 165 -4.74 -13.87 -2.22
N ARG A 166 -4.20 -12.66 -2.18
CA ARG A 166 -4.01 -11.90 -0.94
C ARG A 166 -4.01 -10.41 -1.18
N VAL A 167 -4.25 -9.66 -0.12
CA VAL A 167 -4.30 -8.21 -0.12
C VAL A 167 -3.38 -7.66 0.96
N PHE A 168 -2.64 -6.60 0.66
CA PHE A 168 -1.88 -5.80 1.62
C PHE A 168 -2.35 -4.35 1.56
N VAL A 169 -2.47 -3.71 2.72
CA VAL A 169 -3.02 -2.36 2.86
C VAL A 169 -2.19 -1.51 3.82
N ILE A 170 -1.94 -0.25 3.44
CA ILE A 170 -1.35 0.79 4.29
C ILE A 170 -1.99 2.15 3.98
N GLY A 171 -2.14 3.01 4.99
CA GLY A 171 -2.80 4.31 4.89
C GLY A 171 -1.93 5.49 4.45
N ASP A 172 -0.79 5.24 3.80
CA ASP A 172 0.17 6.22 3.28
C ASP A 172 0.60 5.74 1.88
N PRO A 173 0.89 6.64 0.92
CA PRO A 173 1.49 6.30 -0.36
C PRO A 173 2.98 5.94 -0.18
N TRP A 174 3.19 4.91 0.62
CA TRP A 174 4.48 4.57 1.21
C TRP A 174 5.47 4.09 0.17
N LEU A 175 6.76 4.36 0.41
CA LEU A 175 7.89 4.04 -0.47
C LEU A 175 8.08 4.99 -1.68
N TYR A 176 7.56 6.22 -1.60
CA TYR A 176 7.97 7.27 -2.52
C TYR A 176 9.49 7.46 -2.54
N ASN A 177 10.02 7.81 -3.72
CA ASN A 177 11.46 7.89 -3.99
C ASN A 177 12.24 8.68 -2.92
N GLU A 178 11.72 9.83 -2.48
CA GLU A 178 12.39 10.66 -1.49
C GLU A 178 12.58 9.97 -0.14
N TYR A 179 11.78 8.96 0.20
CA TYR A 179 11.88 8.21 1.45
C TYR A 179 12.60 6.86 1.29
N VAL A 180 13.08 6.52 0.09
CA VAL A 180 13.80 5.25 -0.16
C VAL A 180 15.19 5.44 -0.76
N ASP A 181 15.49 6.60 -1.34
CA ASP A 181 16.76 6.88 -2.01
C ASP A 181 17.92 7.27 -1.06
N GLY A 182 17.64 7.36 0.24
CA GLY A 182 18.62 7.67 1.27
C GLY A 182 19.03 9.14 1.38
N ARG A 183 18.34 10.06 0.67
CA ARG A 183 18.69 11.49 0.65
C ARG A 183 17.90 12.34 1.63
N ARG A 184 16.68 11.94 2.00
CA ARG A 184 15.78 12.75 2.85
C ARG A 184 15.76 12.33 4.31
N ILE A 185 15.62 11.02 4.57
CA ILE A 185 15.42 10.49 5.93
C ILE A 185 16.72 9.94 6.52
N PRO A 186 16.86 9.93 7.86
CA PRO A 186 18.01 9.33 8.54
C PRO A 186 18.26 7.87 8.13
N LYS A 187 19.53 7.46 8.12
CA LYS A 187 19.97 6.11 7.72
C LYS A 187 19.42 4.97 8.58
N GLU A 188 18.90 5.27 9.77
CA GLU A 188 18.28 4.28 10.66
C GLU A 188 16.95 3.75 10.13
N TYR A 189 16.28 4.51 9.25
CA TYR A 189 15.05 4.07 8.60
C TYR A 189 15.37 3.22 7.38
N GLN A 190 14.79 2.03 7.37
CA GLN A 190 15.13 0.96 6.44
C GLN A 190 14.09 0.84 5.32
N ASN A 191 13.46 1.95 4.91
CA ASN A 191 12.36 1.93 3.91
C ASN A 191 12.76 1.23 2.61
N TYR A 192 13.99 1.40 2.12
CA TYR A 192 14.46 0.68 0.92
C TYR A 192 14.55 -0.85 1.14
N GLN A 193 14.95 -1.28 2.34
CA GLN A 193 14.93 -2.71 2.69
C GLN A 193 13.50 -3.21 2.86
N ALA A 194 12.61 -2.40 3.42
CA ALA A 194 11.19 -2.70 3.54
C ALA A 194 10.53 -2.83 2.15
N ALA A 195 10.93 -1.99 1.19
CA ALA A 195 10.50 -2.06 -0.20
C ALA A 195 10.89 -3.40 -0.85
N LYS A 196 12.10 -3.88 -0.57
CA LYS A 196 12.58 -5.21 -1.00
C LYS A 196 11.82 -6.35 -0.34
N ASP A 197 11.57 -6.26 0.96
CA ASP A 197 10.83 -7.28 1.70
C ASP A 197 9.38 -7.37 1.21
N LEU A 198 8.70 -6.21 1.05
CA LEU A 198 7.33 -6.14 0.54
C LEU A 198 7.24 -6.63 -0.90
N ALA A 199 8.11 -6.19 -1.81
CA ALA A 199 8.08 -6.65 -3.20
C ALA A 199 8.31 -8.17 -3.30
N LYS A 200 9.24 -8.71 -2.51
CA LYS A 200 9.49 -10.15 -2.45
C LYS A 200 8.29 -10.92 -1.89
N TRP A 201 7.66 -10.40 -0.83
CA TRP A 201 6.43 -10.99 -0.31
C TRP A 201 5.35 -10.93 -1.38
N VAL A 202 5.06 -9.78 -1.98
CA VAL A 202 4.01 -9.58 -2.98
C VAL A 202 4.17 -10.49 -4.22
N LEU A 203 5.41 -10.73 -4.67
CA LEU A 203 5.71 -11.62 -5.80
C LEU A 203 5.75 -13.11 -5.46
N SER A 204 5.81 -13.47 -4.17
CA SER A 204 5.77 -14.88 -3.76
C SER A 204 4.42 -15.53 -4.10
N LYS A 205 4.36 -16.86 -4.20
CA LYS A 205 3.09 -17.59 -4.33
C LYS A 205 2.77 -18.28 -3.02
#